data_AF-A0A3D0S894-F1
#
_entry.id   AF-A0A3D0S894-F1
#
_cell.length_a   1.000
_cell.length_b   1.000
_cell.length_c   1.000
_cell.angle_alpha   90.00
_cell.angle_beta   90.00
_cell.angle_gamma   90.00
#
_symmetry.space_group_name_H-M   'P 1'
#
loop_
_entity.id
_entity.type
_entity.pdbx_description
1 polymer ?
#
loop_
_entity_poly.entity_id
_entity_poly.type
_entity_poly.pdbx_seq_one_letter_code
_entity_poly.pdbx_strand_id
1 'polypeptide(L)'
;MRTSTKIIRLFAVVPAALAGSFVAIIGLGFLPGAGMVAAFAGTLVVSLVLATGRWESPAARVFGFARGLRAGERATLAPTLALLEVLDLAPRRVLMRGTDTGGLVASPIGRRTVIVEPNVVQGLYERRLTREDAAAAIGYAVASQRVGPARFDLAARLWAFPWTLLYVVVRQIGRAFSWVPAAGFAWHLRAVVGVIVVVQGFQPGGDPVLGVATGVLVAISYIAPAADRAWRGVVERDADQIVVHAGLAGSLVHYAQWQLGPNSMERVQRIAAAAGQRKQARAQAEVLAPTRETGGLVLAHPTAHR
;
A
#
# COMPACT_ATOMS: atom_id res chain seq x y z
N MET A 1 13.35 -1.47 15.84
CA MET A 1 12.77 -1.65 14.47
C MET A 1 11.87 -0.50 14.02
N ARG A 2 10.88 -0.02 14.81
CA ARG A 2 9.94 1.07 14.44
C ARG A 2 10.56 2.40 13.94
N THR A 3 11.76 2.77 14.38
CA THR A 3 12.45 4.01 13.99
C THR A 3 13.00 3.95 12.56
N SER A 4 13.60 2.82 12.16
CA SER A 4 14.12 2.62 10.79
C SER A 4 12.98 2.66 9.76
N THR A 5 11.84 2.04 10.08
CA THR A 5 10.63 2.02 9.25
C THR A 5 10.09 3.45 9.00
N LYS A 6 10.13 4.33 10.01
CA LYS A 6 9.73 5.75 9.86
C LYS A 6 10.68 6.55 8.97
N ILE A 7 12.00 6.31 9.07
CA ILE A 7 13.02 7.01 8.28
C ILE A 7 12.93 6.60 6.81
N ILE A 8 12.85 5.30 6.53
CA ILE A 8 12.67 4.79 5.15
C ILE A 8 11.43 5.41 4.51
N ARG A 9 10.33 5.54 5.27
CA ARG A 9 9.13 6.22 4.77
C ARG A 9 9.32 7.70 4.52
N LEU A 10 10.03 8.42 5.40
CA LEU A 10 10.31 9.84 5.19
C LEU A 10 10.99 10.03 3.84
N PHE A 11 12.01 9.21 3.54
CA PHE A 11 12.68 9.21 2.24
C PHE A 11 11.80 8.74 1.07
N ALA A 12 10.78 7.91 1.29
CA ALA A 12 9.85 7.52 0.24
C ALA A 12 8.83 8.64 -0.11
N VAL A 13 8.33 9.36 0.90
CA VAL A 13 7.21 10.30 0.75
C VAL A 13 7.68 11.73 0.49
N VAL A 14 8.71 12.19 1.20
CA VAL A 14 9.17 13.59 1.13
C VAL A 14 9.63 13.97 -0.27
N PRO A 15 10.39 13.16 -1.01
CA PRO A 15 10.87 13.55 -2.34
C PRO A 15 9.73 13.67 -3.36
N ALA A 16 8.72 12.79 -3.30
CA ALA A 16 7.55 12.88 -4.17
C ALA A 16 6.68 14.10 -3.84
N ALA A 17 6.52 14.41 -2.55
CA ALA A 17 5.80 15.60 -2.10
C ALA A 17 6.56 16.89 -2.47
N LEU A 18 7.88 16.92 -2.33
CA LEU A 18 8.72 18.05 -2.74
C LEU A 18 8.66 18.24 -4.25
N ALA A 19 8.88 17.18 -5.05
CA ALA A 19 8.81 17.26 -6.50
C ALA A 19 7.43 17.75 -6.98
N GLY A 20 6.35 17.23 -6.39
CA GLY A 20 5.01 17.70 -6.72
C GLY A 20 4.72 19.12 -6.24
N SER A 21 5.29 19.56 -5.11
CA SER A 21 5.24 20.96 -4.67
C SER A 21 5.96 21.89 -5.64
N PHE A 22 7.15 21.50 -6.13
CA PHE A 22 7.88 22.26 -7.14
C PHE A 22 7.10 22.36 -8.45
N VAL A 23 6.54 21.26 -8.95
CA VAL A 23 5.70 21.26 -10.15
C VAL A 23 4.46 22.12 -9.95
N ALA A 24 3.83 22.05 -8.77
CA ALA A 24 2.70 22.91 -8.43
C ALA A 24 3.12 24.39 -8.41
N ILE A 25 4.24 24.74 -7.78
CA ILE A 25 4.76 26.12 -7.74
C ILE A 25 5.06 26.65 -9.14
N ILE A 26 5.70 25.85 -10.00
CA ILE A 26 5.97 26.23 -11.40
C ILE A 26 4.65 26.43 -12.16
N GLY A 27 3.68 25.54 -12.01
CA GLY A 27 2.36 25.65 -12.64
C GLY A 27 1.52 26.81 -12.09
N LEU A 28 1.61 27.11 -10.79
CA LEU A 28 0.94 28.23 -10.16
C LEU A 28 1.66 29.57 -10.41
N GLY A 29 2.94 29.55 -10.80
CA GLY A 29 3.70 30.75 -11.17
C GLY A 29 3.15 31.46 -12.41
N PHE A 30 2.25 30.80 -13.14
CA PHE A 30 1.47 31.41 -14.23
C PHE A 30 0.26 32.22 -13.74
N LEU A 31 -0.05 32.20 -12.44
CA LEU A 31 -1.11 33.02 -11.82
C LEU A 31 -0.53 34.33 -11.25
N PRO A 32 -1.27 35.45 -11.29
CA PRO A 32 -0.88 36.67 -10.60
C PRO A 32 -0.70 36.41 -9.09
N GLY A 33 0.24 37.10 -8.44
CA GLY A 33 0.81 36.72 -7.13
C GLY A 33 -0.19 36.40 -6.01
N ALA A 34 -1.35 37.05 -5.97
CA ALA A 34 -2.42 36.71 -5.02
C ALA A 34 -3.04 35.32 -5.26
N GLY A 35 -3.19 34.91 -6.51
CA GLY A 35 -3.72 33.60 -6.91
C GLY A 35 -2.78 32.45 -6.53
N MET A 36 -1.46 32.65 -6.63
CA MET A 36 -0.46 31.66 -6.20
C MET A 36 -0.54 31.39 -4.70
N VAL A 37 -0.55 32.47 -3.89
CA VAL A 37 -0.62 32.35 -2.42
C VAL A 37 -1.96 31.73 -2.00
N ALA A 38 -3.07 32.15 -2.61
CA ALA A 38 -4.39 31.59 -2.32
C ALA A 38 -4.48 30.09 -2.66
N ALA A 39 -3.93 29.66 -3.80
CA ALA A 39 -3.95 28.26 -4.21
C ALA A 39 -3.00 27.38 -3.37
N PHE A 40 -1.83 27.89 -2.98
CA PHE A 40 -0.93 27.20 -2.05
C PHE A 40 -1.57 27.07 -0.65
N ALA A 41 -2.11 28.16 -0.10
CA ALA A 41 -2.83 28.16 1.16
C ALA A 41 -4.06 27.22 1.13
N GLY A 42 -4.83 27.26 0.04
CA GLY A 42 -5.95 26.35 -0.20
C GLY A 42 -5.52 24.89 -0.21
N THR A 43 -4.41 24.56 -0.89
CA THR A 43 -3.86 23.19 -0.91
C THR A 43 -3.39 22.74 0.47
N LEU A 44 -2.77 23.63 1.26
CA LEU A 44 -2.40 23.35 2.65
C LEU A 44 -3.62 23.09 3.54
N VAL A 45 -4.67 23.92 3.43
CA VAL A 45 -5.92 23.74 4.18
C VAL A 45 -6.56 22.40 3.82
N VAL A 46 -6.67 22.07 2.53
CA VAL A 46 -7.19 20.78 2.07
C VAL A 46 -6.33 19.62 2.60
N SER A 47 -5.00 19.76 2.59
CA SER A 47 -4.08 18.75 3.14
C SER A 47 -4.31 18.52 4.64
N LEU A 48 -4.49 19.60 5.42
CA LEU A 48 -4.79 19.53 6.85
C LEU A 48 -6.14 18.84 7.10
N VAL A 49 -7.17 19.20 6.33
CA VAL A 49 -8.49 18.55 6.40
C VAL A 49 -8.39 17.06 6.04
N LEU A 50 -7.60 16.69 5.03
CA LEU A 50 -7.36 15.28 4.69
C LEU A 50 -6.63 14.54 5.82
N ALA A 51 -5.67 15.18 6.49
CA ALA A 51 -4.97 14.61 7.64
C ALA A 51 -5.92 14.33 8.83
N THR A 52 -7.00 15.11 8.99
CA THR A 52 -8.05 14.82 9.99
C THR A 52 -8.94 13.61 9.61
N GLY A 53 -8.91 13.17 8.36
CA GLY A 53 -9.72 12.05 7.85
C GLY A 53 -11.18 12.41 7.54
N ARG A 54 -11.60 13.67 7.72
CA ARG A 54 -12.99 14.11 7.46
C ARG A 54 -13.37 14.00 5.99
N TRP A 55 -12.43 14.25 5.08
CA TRP A 55 -12.64 14.16 3.63
C TRP A 55 -12.07 12.90 2.99
N GLU A 56 -11.81 11.86 3.79
CA GLU A 56 -11.28 10.60 3.29
C GLU A 56 -12.17 9.98 2.21
N SER A 57 -13.50 10.00 2.40
CA SER A 57 -14.45 9.41 1.45
C SER A 57 -14.49 10.12 0.09
N PRO A 58 -14.70 11.46 -0.01
CA PRO A 58 -14.66 12.14 -1.31
C PRO A 58 -13.27 12.06 -1.94
N ALA A 59 -12.21 12.20 -1.16
CA ALA A 59 -10.84 12.11 -1.69
C ALA A 59 -10.51 10.71 -2.20
N ALA A 60 -10.97 9.65 -1.52
CA ALA A 60 -10.81 8.27 -1.99
C ALA A 60 -11.56 8.01 -3.31
N ARG A 61 -12.71 8.66 -3.53
CA ARG A 61 -13.43 8.58 -4.81
C ARG A 61 -12.67 9.26 -5.93
N VAL A 62 -12.14 10.46 -5.67
CA VAL A 62 -11.39 11.25 -6.65
C VAL A 62 -10.05 10.59 -6.98
N PHE A 63 -9.19 10.38 -5.97
CA PHE A 63 -7.86 9.79 -6.17
C PHE A 63 -7.90 8.31 -6.55
N GLY A 64 -8.93 7.59 -6.11
CA GLY A 64 -9.11 6.18 -6.41
C GLY A 64 -9.84 5.89 -7.72
N PHE A 65 -10.38 6.93 -8.37
CA PHE A 65 -11.37 6.82 -9.45
C PHE A 65 -12.47 5.80 -9.09
N ALA A 66 -13.01 5.93 -7.89
CA ALA A 66 -13.86 4.93 -7.26
C ALA A 66 -15.27 5.47 -6.97
N ARG A 67 -16.26 4.58 -7.05
CA ARG A 67 -17.67 4.83 -6.78
C ARG A 67 -18.18 4.00 -5.61
N GLY A 68 -19.38 4.31 -5.14
CA GLY A 68 -20.08 3.46 -4.19
C GLY A 68 -20.42 2.09 -4.79
N LEU A 69 -20.58 1.10 -3.91
CA LEU A 69 -21.11 -0.22 -4.24
C LEU A 69 -22.58 -0.11 -4.65
N ARG A 70 -22.95 -0.74 -5.77
CA ARG A 70 -24.33 -0.96 -6.18
C ARG A 70 -24.97 -2.06 -5.31
N ALA A 71 -26.30 -2.13 -5.27
CA ALA A 71 -27.03 -3.09 -4.45
C ALA A 71 -26.62 -4.55 -4.75
N GLY A 72 -26.53 -4.92 -6.03
CA GLY A 72 -26.09 -6.26 -6.45
C GLY A 72 -24.66 -6.57 -6.04
N GLU A 73 -23.73 -5.62 -6.18
CA GLU A 73 -22.32 -5.80 -5.80
C GLU A 73 -22.17 -5.96 -4.28
N ARG A 74 -22.95 -5.19 -3.51
CA ARG A 74 -23.00 -5.32 -2.05
C ARG A 74 -23.53 -6.70 -1.64
N ALA A 75 -24.57 -7.20 -2.30
CA ALA A 75 -25.12 -8.53 -2.02
C ALA A 75 -24.09 -9.64 -2.32
N THR A 76 -23.36 -9.54 -3.44
CA THR A 76 -22.30 -10.50 -3.79
C THR A 76 -21.13 -10.48 -2.79
N LEU A 77 -20.76 -9.29 -2.28
CA LEU A 77 -19.66 -9.16 -1.32
C LEU A 77 -20.06 -9.44 0.13
N ALA A 78 -21.35 -9.41 0.47
CA ALA A 78 -21.81 -9.55 1.86
C ALA A 78 -21.28 -10.83 2.55
N PRO A 79 -21.28 -12.03 1.94
CA PRO A 79 -20.73 -13.23 2.57
C PRO A 79 -19.21 -13.11 2.83
N THR A 80 -18.47 -12.49 1.91
CA THR A 80 -17.03 -12.26 2.07
C THR A 80 -16.74 -11.25 3.18
N LEU A 81 -17.54 -10.19 3.27
CA LEU A 81 -17.40 -9.18 4.34
C LEU A 81 -17.77 -9.77 5.72
N ALA A 82 -18.76 -10.65 5.80
CA ALA A 82 -19.09 -11.37 7.02
C ALA A 82 -17.95 -12.29 7.46
N LEU A 83 -17.31 -13.01 6.52
CA LEU A 83 -16.12 -13.81 6.82
C LEU A 83 -14.98 -12.92 7.36
N LEU A 84 -14.75 -11.76 6.75
CA LEU A 84 -13.74 -10.82 7.21
C LEU A 84 -14.06 -10.21 8.58
N GLU A 85 -15.34 -10.04 8.92
CA GLU A 85 -15.77 -9.58 10.24
C GLU A 85 -15.41 -10.59 11.33
N VAL A 86 -15.67 -11.88 11.09
CA VAL A 86 -15.27 -12.96 12.00
C VAL A 86 -13.75 -13.02 12.18
N LEU A 87 -13.00 -12.66 11.13
CA LEU A 87 -11.54 -12.68 11.13
C LEU A 87 -10.89 -11.38 11.66
N ASP A 88 -11.68 -10.43 12.19
CA ASP A 88 -11.24 -9.07 12.56
C ASP A 88 -10.47 -8.34 11.43
N LEU A 89 -10.84 -8.61 10.18
CA LEU A 89 -10.26 -7.98 8.98
C LEU A 89 -11.32 -7.23 8.15
N ALA A 90 -12.48 -6.94 8.74
CA ALA A 90 -13.53 -6.19 8.05
C ALA A 90 -13.07 -4.76 7.70
N PRO A 91 -13.16 -4.34 6.42
CA PRO A 91 -12.92 -2.96 6.03
C PRO A 91 -14.05 -2.08 6.56
N ARG A 92 -13.70 -0.89 7.08
CA ARG A 92 -14.72 0.07 7.56
C ARG A 92 -15.49 0.71 6.40
N ARG A 93 -14.88 0.83 5.23
CA ARG A 93 -15.51 1.30 3.98
C ARG A 93 -14.97 0.54 2.79
N VAL A 94 -15.87 0.17 1.90
CA VAL A 94 -15.56 -0.47 0.63
C VAL A 94 -16.08 0.42 -0.49
N LEU A 95 -15.20 0.78 -1.41
CA LEU A 95 -15.52 1.46 -2.65
C LEU A 95 -15.22 0.54 -3.82
N MET A 96 -15.86 0.80 -4.94
CA MET A 96 -15.68 0.05 -6.17
C MET A 96 -14.92 0.91 -7.18
N ARG A 97 -13.85 0.39 -7.80
CA ARG A 97 -13.15 1.16 -8.84
C ARG A 97 -14.06 1.34 -10.07
N GLY A 98 -14.03 2.54 -10.66
CA GLY A 98 -14.86 2.92 -11.81
C GLY A 98 -14.32 2.45 -13.15
N THR A 99 -13.00 2.28 -13.29
CA THR A 99 -12.32 1.86 -14.52
C THR A 99 -11.55 0.57 -14.28
N ASP A 100 -11.74 -0.44 -15.15
CA ASP A 100 -10.92 -1.64 -15.10
C ASP A 100 -9.48 -1.27 -15.50
N THR A 101 -8.56 -1.45 -14.57
CA THR A 101 -7.14 -1.12 -14.78
C THR A 101 -6.34 -2.37 -15.19
N GLY A 102 -7.00 -3.52 -15.37
CA GLY A 102 -6.35 -4.82 -15.57
C GLY A 102 -5.54 -5.29 -14.36
N GLY A 103 -5.69 -4.61 -13.22
CA GLY A 103 -4.91 -4.80 -12.00
C GLY A 103 -5.60 -5.73 -11.01
N LEU A 104 -4.81 -6.60 -10.39
CA LEU A 104 -5.27 -7.63 -9.45
C LEU A 104 -5.59 -7.07 -8.05
N VAL A 105 -6.88 -6.80 -7.85
CA VAL A 105 -7.65 -6.88 -6.59
C VAL A 105 -7.32 -5.84 -5.51
N ALA A 106 -8.33 -5.57 -4.68
CA ALA A 106 -8.42 -4.69 -3.52
C ALA A 106 -7.17 -3.85 -3.18
N SER A 107 -7.26 -2.54 -3.38
CA SER A 107 -6.20 -1.59 -3.06
C SER A 107 -6.57 -0.71 -1.87
N PRO A 108 -5.66 -0.51 -0.91
CA PRO A 108 -5.89 0.39 0.21
C PRO A 108 -5.81 1.88 -0.20
N ILE A 109 -6.72 2.70 0.33
CA ILE A 109 -6.63 4.16 0.22
C ILE A 109 -7.01 4.82 1.56
N GLY A 110 -6.12 5.64 2.09
CA GLY A 110 -6.36 6.25 3.40
C GLY A 110 -6.38 5.22 4.53
N ARG A 111 -7.19 5.50 5.58
CA ARG A 111 -7.17 4.83 6.89
C ARG A 111 -8.20 3.74 7.04
N ARG A 112 -9.29 3.84 6.30
CA ARG A 112 -10.53 3.12 6.55
C ARG A 112 -11.19 2.65 5.26
N THR A 113 -10.57 2.86 4.11
CA THR A 113 -11.21 2.70 2.81
C THR A 113 -10.42 1.72 1.95
N VAL A 114 -11.07 0.66 1.51
CA VAL A 114 -10.54 -0.29 0.53
C VAL A 114 -11.27 -0.07 -0.78
N ILE A 115 -10.53 0.03 -1.88
CA ILE A 115 -11.08 0.08 -3.24
C ILE A 115 -10.99 -1.32 -3.82
N VAL A 116 -12.13 -1.91 -4.15
CA VAL A 116 -12.25 -3.23 -4.80
C VAL A 116 -12.39 -3.04 -6.30
N GLU A 117 -11.73 -3.90 -7.08
CA GLU A 117 -11.79 -3.90 -8.54
C GLU A 117 -13.07 -4.62 -9.04
N PRO A 118 -13.67 -4.19 -10.17
CA PRO A 118 -14.73 -4.90 -10.91
C PRO A 118 -14.55 -6.41 -11.01
N ASN A 119 -13.32 -6.83 -11.36
CA ASN A 119 -13.00 -8.21 -11.65
C ASN A 119 -13.14 -9.14 -10.42
N VAL A 120 -13.13 -8.59 -9.20
CA VAL A 120 -13.31 -9.34 -7.96
C VAL A 120 -14.77 -9.75 -7.77
N VAL A 121 -15.68 -8.78 -7.97
CA VAL A 121 -17.12 -9.02 -7.85
C VAL A 121 -17.59 -9.89 -9.01
N GLN A 122 -17.06 -9.65 -10.22
CA GLN A 122 -17.33 -10.49 -11.37
C GLN A 122 -16.79 -11.91 -11.17
N GLY A 123 -15.56 -12.07 -10.67
CA GLY A 123 -14.97 -13.38 -10.37
C GLY A 123 -15.75 -14.16 -9.30
N LEU A 124 -16.28 -13.48 -8.28
CA LEU A 124 -17.17 -14.09 -7.29
C LEU A 124 -18.53 -14.50 -7.89
N TYR A 125 -19.10 -13.65 -8.74
CA TYR A 125 -20.37 -13.93 -9.42
C TYR A 125 -20.25 -15.12 -10.37
N GLU A 126 -19.18 -15.15 -11.18
CA GLU A 126 -18.87 -16.22 -12.13
C GLU A 126 -18.29 -17.47 -11.46
N ARG A 127 -18.18 -17.49 -10.12
CA ARG A 127 -17.58 -18.58 -9.32
C ARG A 127 -16.14 -18.97 -9.72
N ARG A 128 -15.42 -18.08 -10.42
CA ARG A 128 -14.00 -18.25 -10.70
C ARG A 128 -13.13 -17.95 -9.48
N LEU A 129 -13.63 -17.10 -8.58
CA LEU A 129 -12.97 -16.73 -7.35
C LEU A 129 -13.76 -17.27 -6.15
N THR A 130 -13.07 -17.90 -5.21
CA THR A 130 -13.72 -18.35 -3.97
C THR A 130 -13.95 -17.18 -3.02
N ARG A 131 -14.85 -17.36 -2.04
CA ARG A 131 -15.10 -16.36 -0.99
C ARG A 131 -13.85 -16.11 -0.15
N GLU A 132 -13.08 -17.16 0.11
CA GLU A 132 -11.83 -17.09 0.88
C GLU A 132 -10.73 -16.36 0.10
N ASP A 133 -10.68 -16.50 -1.22
CA ASP A 133 -9.74 -15.76 -2.07
C ASP A 133 -10.06 -14.26 -2.11
N ALA A 134 -11.33 -13.90 -2.25
CA ALA A 134 -11.75 -12.50 -2.13
C ALA A 134 -11.47 -11.94 -0.73
N ALA A 135 -11.68 -12.75 0.32
CA ALA A 135 -11.38 -12.37 1.69
C ALA A 135 -9.87 -12.20 1.89
N ALA A 136 -9.02 -13.07 1.34
CA ALA A 136 -7.58 -12.94 1.44
C ALA A 136 -7.08 -11.64 0.80
N ALA A 137 -7.63 -11.29 -0.36
CA ALA A 137 -7.21 -10.09 -1.07
C ALA A 137 -7.73 -8.78 -0.43
N ILE A 138 -9.00 -8.73 -0.02
CA ILE A 138 -9.55 -7.59 0.74
C ILE A 138 -8.89 -7.50 2.13
N GLY A 139 -8.70 -8.63 2.80
CA GLY A 139 -8.02 -8.74 4.09
C GLY A 139 -6.57 -8.27 4.02
N TYR A 140 -5.84 -8.58 2.94
CA TYR A 140 -4.51 -8.04 2.68
C TYR A 140 -4.53 -6.52 2.48
N ALA A 141 -5.53 -5.99 1.78
CA ALA A 141 -5.71 -4.54 1.65
C ALA A 141 -6.02 -3.86 3.01
N VAL A 142 -6.76 -4.52 3.89
CA VAL A 142 -7.02 -4.02 5.25
C VAL A 142 -5.78 -4.14 6.13
N ALA A 143 -5.08 -5.26 6.09
CA ALA A 143 -3.85 -5.49 6.84
C ALA A 143 -2.76 -4.50 6.44
N SER A 144 -2.57 -4.25 5.15
CA SER A 144 -1.64 -3.24 4.66
C SER A 144 -2.04 -1.81 5.07
N GLN A 145 -3.33 -1.49 5.26
CA GLN A 145 -3.75 -0.24 5.89
C GLN A 145 -3.40 -0.15 7.37
N ARG A 146 -3.46 -1.26 8.11
CA ARG A 146 -3.14 -1.29 9.55
C ARG A 146 -1.64 -1.11 9.79
N VAL A 147 -0.81 -1.70 8.94
CA VAL A 147 0.66 -1.57 8.97
C VAL A 147 1.09 -0.20 8.43
N GLY A 148 0.40 0.26 7.38
CA GLY A 148 0.64 1.53 6.73
C GLY A 148 0.20 2.73 7.58
N PRO A 149 1.02 3.79 7.70
CA PRO A 149 0.62 5.05 8.32
C PRO A 149 -0.34 5.84 7.43
N ALA A 150 -1.58 5.38 7.42
CA ALA A 150 -2.66 5.76 6.55
C ALA A 150 -3.16 7.21 6.65
N ARG A 151 -2.83 7.92 7.74
CA ARG A 151 -3.37 9.26 8.02
C ARG A 151 -2.85 10.37 7.10
N PHE A 152 -1.62 10.25 6.62
CA PHE A 152 -1.00 11.22 5.72
C PHE A 152 -0.89 10.72 4.28
N ASP A 153 -1.37 9.50 3.99
CA ASP A 153 -1.25 8.92 2.64
C ASP A 153 -2.01 9.76 1.61
N LEU A 154 -3.24 10.17 1.94
CA LEU A 154 -4.04 11.04 1.06
C LEU A 154 -3.43 12.44 0.90
N ALA A 155 -2.88 13.01 1.97
CA ALA A 155 -2.17 14.29 1.92
C ALA A 155 -0.90 14.18 1.05
N ALA A 156 -0.12 13.12 1.22
CA ALA A 156 1.05 12.84 0.41
C ALA A 156 0.70 12.63 -1.06
N ARG A 157 -0.39 11.90 -1.36
CA ARG A 157 -0.90 11.73 -2.73
C ARG A 157 -1.34 13.05 -3.34
N LEU A 158 -2.00 13.93 -2.60
CA LEU A 158 -2.37 15.27 -3.06
C LEU A 158 -1.11 16.05 -3.49
N TRP A 159 -0.09 16.09 -2.64
CA TRP A 159 1.15 16.80 -2.94
C TRP A 159 1.97 16.13 -4.05
N ALA A 160 1.95 14.80 -4.16
CA ALA A 160 2.61 14.06 -5.23
C ALA A 160 1.80 14.01 -6.53
N PHE A 161 0.54 14.45 -6.53
CA PHE A 161 -0.37 14.36 -7.68
C PHE A 161 0.18 15.08 -8.92
N PRO A 162 0.68 16.34 -8.84
CA PRO A 162 1.24 17.04 -9.99
C PRO A 162 2.43 16.28 -10.61
N TRP A 163 3.31 15.75 -9.76
CA TRP A 163 4.45 14.93 -10.19
C TRP A 163 4.00 13.62 -10.82
N THR A 164 2.95 12.99 -10.29
CA THR A 164 2.41 11.73 -10.83
C THR A 164 1.83 11.94 -12.22
N LEU A 165 1.12 13.05 -12.44
CA LEU A 165 0.58 13.41 -13.75
C LEU A 165 1.72 13.60 -14.78
N LEU A 166 2.75 14.36 -14.40
CA LEU A 166 3.94 14.54 -15.23
C LEU A 166 4.62 13.20 -15.53
N TYR A 167 4.76 12.31 -14.54
CA TYR A 167 5.36 11.00 -14.73
C TYR A 167 4.57 10.13 -15.72
N VAL A 168 3.23 10.17 -15.69
CA VAL A 168 2.39 9.46 -16.66
C VAL A 168 2.64 9.99 -18.08
N VAL A 169 2.68 11.31 -18.25
CA VAL A 169 2.97 11.95 -19.55
C VAL A 169 4.36 11.55 -20.05
N VAL A 170 5.39 11.69 -19.21
CA VAL A 170 6.77 11.31 -19.56
C VAL A 170 6.87 9.82 -19.88
N ARG A 171 6.20 8.95 -19.11
CA ARG A 171 6.18 7.50 -19.39
C ARG A 171 5.44 7.18 -20.68
N GLN A 172 4.40 7.91 -21.03
CA GLN A 172 3.66 7.72 -22.27
C GLN A 172 4.49 8.16 -23.48
N ILE A 173 5.20 9.29 -23.37
CA ILE A 173 6.20 9.72 -24.36
C ILE A 173 7.32 8.67 -24.46
N GLY A 174 7.82 8.19 -23.32
CA GLY A 174 8.85 7.16 -23.28
C GLY A 174 8.43 5.81 -23.87
N ARG A 175 7.15 5.43 -23.75
CA ARG A 175 6.57 4.26 -24.45
C ARG A 175 6.43 4.50 -25.95
N ALA A 176 6.04 5.71 -26.37
CA ALA A 176 6.01 6.05 -27.79
C ALA A 176 7.43 6.03 -28.41
N PHE A 177 8.45 6.34 -27.61
CA PHE A 177 9.87 6.30 -27.99
C PHE A 177 10.62 5.04 -27.52
N SER A 178 9.92 3.99 -27.02
CA SER A 178 10.59 2.82 -26.43
C SER A 178 11.31 1.95 -27.45
N TRP A 179 11.16 2.25 -28.74
CA TRP A 179 11.90 1.62 -29.82
C TRP A 179 13.36 2.12 -29.91
N VAL A 180 13.71 3.23 -29.24
CA VAL A 180 15.09 3.73 -29.20
C VAL A 180 15.81 3.14 -27.98
N PRO A 181 16.90 2.36 -28.15
CA PRO A 181 17.69 1.77 -27.05
C PRO A 181 18.33 2.81 -26.10
N ALA A 182 18.24 4.10 -26.42
CA ALA A 182 18.86 5.21 -25.70
C ALA A 182 18.25 5.49 -24.31
N ALA A 183 17.08 4.94 -23.97
CA ALA A 183 16.43 5.22 -22.68
C ALA A 183 17.25 4.74 -21.47
N GLY A 184 17.88 3.56 -21.56
CA GLY A 184 18.77 3.05 -20.51
C GLY A 184 20.07 3.85 -20.40
N PHE A 185 20.63 4.28 -21.55
CA PHE A 185 21.84 5.09 -21.61
C PHE A 185 21.61 6.51 -21.04
N ALA A 186 20.46 7.12 -21.36
CA ALA A 186 20.06 8.42 -20.82
C ALA A 186 19.91 8.41 -19.30
N TRP A 187 19.46 7.28 -18.72
CA TRP A 187 19.37 7.13 -17.26
C TRP A 187 20.75 7.12 -16.59
N HIS A 188 21.73 6.45 -17.18
CA HIS A 188 23.11 6.47 -16.71
C HIS A 188 23.79 7.82 -16.92
N LEU A 189 23.50 8.50 -18.03
CA LEU A 189 24.00 9.84 -18.31
C LEU A 189 23.56 10.87 -17.25
N ARG A 190 22.38 10.70 -16.65
CA ARG A 190 21.88 11.59 -15.58
C ARG A 190 22.78 11.59 -14.34
N ALA A 191 23.33 10.44 -13.97
CA ALA A 191 24.29 10.35 -12.87
C ALA A 191 25.60 11.07 -13.21
N VAL A 192 26.10 10.86 -14.43
CA VAL A 192 27.32 11.50 -14.92
C VAL A 192 27.17 13.02 -14.97
N VAL A 193 26.07 13.53 -15.54
CA VAL A 193 25.75 14.96 -15.57
C VAL A 193 25.60 15.52 -14.15
N GLY A 194 24.95 14.79 -13.25
CA GLY A 194 24.85 15.18 -11.84
C GLY A 194 26.22 15.35 -11.18
N VAL A 195 27.14 14.41 -11.39
CA VAL A 195 28.52 14.49 -10.88
C VAL A 195 29.28 15.65 -11.50
N ILE A 196 29.15 15.86 -12.82
CA ILE A 196 29.80 16.99 -13.52
C ILE A 196 29.35 18.32 -12.93
N VAL A 197 28.04 18.52 -12.72
CA VAL A 197 27.51 19.77 -12.14
C VAL A 197 28.00 19.97 -10.70
N VAL A 198 28.12 18.90 -9.90
CA VAL A 198 28.69 18.99 -8.56
C VAL A 198 30.15 19.44 -8.62
N VAL A 199 30.98 18.80 -9.46
CA VAL A 199 32.39 19.15 -9.61
C VAL A 199 32.56 20.58 -10.13
N GLN A 200 31.73 21.01 -11.09
CA GLN A 200 31.74 22.37 -11.61
C GLN A 200 31.36 23.43 -10.54
N GLY A 201 30.50 23.09 -9.58
CA GLY A 201 30.18 23.97 -8.46
C GLY A 201 31.37 24.27 -7.54
N PHE A 202 32.38 23.38 -7.51
CA PHE A 202 33.61 23.57 -6.71
C PHE A 202 34.81 24.04 -7.53
N GLN A 203 34.63 24.31 -8.83
CA GLN A 203 35.69 24.88 -9.69
C GLN A 203 35.82 26.39 -9.48
N PRO A 204 36.98 26.99 -9.82
CA PRO A 204 37.16 28.44 -9.75
C PRO A 204 36.13 29.17 -10.62
N GLY A 205 35.27 29.99 -10.00
CA GLY A 205 34.16 30.69 -10.67
C GLY A 205 32.79 29.99 -10.56
N GLY A 206 32.73 28.81 -9.95
CA GLY A 206 31.48 28.12 -9.61
C GLY A 206 30.87 28.59 -8.29
N ASP A 207 29.59 28.28 -8.07
CA ASP A 207 28.90 28.48 -6.80
C ASP A 207 28.87 27.14 -6.01
N PRO A 208 29.63 27.03 -4.90
CA PRO A 208 29.65 25.83 -4.08
C PRO A 208 28.28 25.46 -3.51
N VAL A 209 27.41 26.45 -3.28
CA VAL A 209 26.04 26.23 -2.78
C VAL A 209 25.21 25.46 -3.81
N LEU A 210 25.32 25.83 -5.09
CA LEU A 210 24.66 25.10 -6.18
C LEU A 210 25.22 23.70 -6.36
N GLY A 211 26.55 23.52 -6.19
CA GLY A 211 27.21 22.22 -6.22
C GLY A 211 26.65 21.27 -5.14
N VAL A 212 26.61 21.73 -3.88
CA VAL A 212 26.04 20.97 -2.76
C VAL A 212 24.55 20.69 -2.98
N ALA A 213 23.76 21.70 -3.36
CA ALA A 213 22.33 21.55 -3.60
C ALA A 213 22.03 20.50 -4.68
N THR A 214 22.80 20.50 -5.76
CA THR A 214 22.66 19.54 -6.87
C THR A 214 23.04 18.14 -6.44
N GLY A 215 24.14 17.98 -5.70
CA GLY A 215 24.57 16.70 -5.17
C GLY A 215 23.53 16.07 -4.25
N VAL A 216 22.93 16.87 -3.37
CA VAL A 216 21.84 16.43 -2.48
C VAL A 216 20.61 16.01 -3.30
N LEU A 217 20.23 16.78 -4.32
CA LEU A 217 19.08 16.45 -5.18
C LEU A 217 19.28 15.13 -5.94
N VAL A 218 20.49 14.91 -6.48
CA VAL A 218 20.85 13.65 -7.15
C VAL A 218 20.79 12.49 -6.17
N ALA A 219 21.39 12.63 -4.98
CA ALA A 219 21.35 11.59 -3.95
C ALA A 219 19.91 11.23 -3.55
N ILE A 220 19.06 12.23 -3.30
CA ILE A 220 17.64 12.02 -2.97
C ILE A 220 16.91 11.30 -4.10
N SER A 221 17.20 11.62 -5.36
CA SER A 221 16.56 11.01 -6.53
C SER A 221 16.79 9.50 -6.63
N TYR A 222 17.88 8.97 -6.06
CA TYR A 222 18.16 7.53 -6.02
C TYR A 222 17.73 6.88 -4.70
N ILE A 223 17.85 7.58 -3.58
CA ILE A 223 17.47 7.06 -2.27
C ILE A 223 15.94 6.93 -2.18
N ALA A 224 15.17 7.89 -2.71
CA ALA A 224 13.71 7.89 -2.58
C ALA A 224 13.04 6.66 -3.22
N PRO A 225 13.35 6.29 -4.48
CA PRO A 225 12.74 5.11 -5.11
C PRO A 225 13.22 3.80 -4.49
N ALA A 226 14.44 3.76 -3.95
CA ALA A 226 14.93 2.60 -3.22
C ALA A 226 14.21 2.44 -1.87
N ALA A 227 14.03 3.56 -1.15
CA ALA A 227 13.31 3.59 0.12
C ALA A 227 11.82 3.25 -0.05
N ASP A 228 11.16 3.73 -1.11
CA ASP A 228 9.78 3.35 -1.45
C ASP A 228 9.65 1.85 -1.74
N ARG A 229 10.57 1.27 -2.53
CA ARG A 229 10.61 -0.18 -2.76
C ARG A 229 10.81 -0.97 -1.47
N ALA A 230 11.76 -0.55 -0.63
CA ALA A 230 12.02 -1.18 0.67
C ALA A 230 10.80 -1.09 1.60
N TRP A 231 10.15 0.08 1.67
CA TRP A 231 8.95 0.31 2.46
C TRP A 231 7.80 -0.60 2.02
N ARG A 232 7.53 -0.69 0.71
CA ARG A 232 6.49 -1.58 0.17
C ARG A 232 6.75 -3.04 0.53
N GLY A 233 8.02 -3.47 0.47
CA GLY A 233 8.40 -4.82 0.89
C GLY A 233 8.20 -5.08 2.40
N VAL A 234 8.34 -4.07 3.26
CA VAL A 234 8.01 -4.20 4.70
C VAL A 234 6.50 -4.30 4.91
N VAL A 235 5.72 -3.41 4.28
CA VAL A 235 4.26 -3.43 4.39
C VAL A 235 3.68 -4.74 3.88
N GLU A 236 4.20 -5.27 2.76
CA GLU A 236 3.79 -6.55 2.19
C GLU A 236 4.04 -7.70 3.17
N ARG A 237 5.23 -7.78 3.77
CA ARG A 237 5.56 -8.85 4.73
C ARG A 237 4.68 -8.82 5.97
N ASP A 238 4.50 -7.64 6.58
CA ASP A 238 3.69 -7.51 7.79
C ASP A 238 2.21 -7.76 7.50
N ALA A 239 1.70 -7.31 6.33
CA ALA A 239 0.33 -7.57 5.91
C ALA A 239 0.09 -9.06 5.63
N ASP A 240 1.01 -9.73 4.94
CA ASP A 240 0.96 -11.18 4.72
C ASP A 240 0.91 -11.94 6.05
N GLN A 241 1.73 -11.54 7.03
CA GLN A 241 1.69 -12.14 8.37
C GLN A 241 0.33 -11.99 9.04
N ILE A 242 -0.28 -10.81 9.01
CA ILE A 242 -1.60 -10.57 9.60
C ILE A 242 -2.66 -11.49 8.97
N VAL A 243 -2.66 -11.62 7.64
CA VAL A 243 -3.64 -12.46 6.92
C VAL A 243 -3.38 -13.96 7.18
N VAL A 244 -2.12 -14.37 7.29
CA VAL A 244 -1.75 -15.74 7.69
C VAL A 244 -2.21 -16.05 9.11
N HIS A 245 -2.10 -15.09 10.05
CA HIS A 245 -2.61 -15.24 11.42
C HIS A 245 -4.14 -15.26 11.49
N ALA A 246 -4.84 -14.63 10.53
CA ALA A 246 -6.28 -14.76 10.39
C ALA A 246 -6.71 -16.15 9.85
N GLY A 247 -5.83 -16.87 9.16
CA GLY A 247 -6.09 -18.24 8.69
C GLY A 247 -6.37 -18.36 7.20
N LEU A 248 -6.17 -17.28 6.45
CA LEU A 248 -6.38 -17.23 5.01
C LEU A 248 -5.11 -17.55 4.21
N ALA A 249 -4.18 -18.32 4.79
CA ALA A 249 -2.86 -18.56 4.19
C ALA A 249 -2.95 -19.27 2.83
N GLY A 250 -3.85 -20.26 2.68
CA GLY A 250 -4.04 -20.98 1.41
C GLY A 250 -4.54 -20.06 0.29
N SER A 251 -5.60 -19.28 0.57
CA SER A 251 -6.12 -18.27 -0.35
C SER A 251 -5.13 -17.14 -0.64
N LEU A 252 -4.28 -16.77 0.32
CA LEU A 252 -3.23 -15.78 0.12
C LEU A 252 -2.12 -16.29 -0.82
N VAL A 253 -1.81 -17.60 -0.80
CA VAL A 253 -0.92 -18.22 -1.78
C VAL A 253 -1.52 -18.15 -3.18
N HIS A 254 -2.81 -18.50 -3.33
CA HIS A 254 -3.51 -18.42 -4.61
C HIS A 254 -3.51 -16.97 -5.14
N TYR A 255 -3.77 -16.00 -4.26
CA TYR A 255 -3.66 -14.58 -4.57
C TYR A 255 -2.24 -14.16 -5.02
N ALA A 256 -1.20 -14.61 -4.32
CA ALA A 256 0.19 -14.28 -4.65
C ALA A 256 0.65 -14.88 -5.99
N GLN A 257 0.19 -16.09 -6.32
CA GLN A 257 0.44 -16.73 -7.61
C GLN A 257 -0.26 -15.98 -8.75
N TRP A 258 -1.48 -15.50 -8.51
CA TRP A 258 -2.24 -14.76 -9.52
C TRP A 258 -1.57 -13.42 -9.88
N GLN A 259 -0.84 -12.79 -8.94
CA GLN A 259 -0.13 -11.51 -9.17
C GLN A 259 1.08 -11.57 -10.11
N LEU A 260 1.51 -12.76 -10.60
CA LEU A 260 2.49 -12.96 -11.68
C LEU A 260 3.68 -11.98 -11.69
N GLY A 261 4.19 -11.66 -10.50
CA GLY A 261 5.35 -10.78 -10.33
C GLY A 261 6.66 -11.58 -10.25
N PRO A 262 7.81 -10.95 -10.57
CA PRO A 262 9.13 -11.60 -10.45
C PRO A 262 9.44 -12.10 -9.02
N ASN A 263 8.77 -11.54 -8.00
CA ASN A 263 8.95 -11.92 -6.59
C ASN A 263 7.83 -12.83 -6.05
N SER A 264 6.93 -13.33 -6.91
CA SER A 264 5.76 -14.12 -6.50
C SER A 264 6.18 -15.44 -5.81
N MET A 265 7.20 -16.13 -6.33
CA MET A 265 7.70 -17.39 -5.75
C MET A 265 8.27 -17.19 -4.34
N GLU A 266 9.11 -16.19 -4.14
CA GLU A 266 9.65 -15.85 -2.81
C GLU A 266 8.53 -15.52 -1.83
N ARG A 267 7.52 -14.76 -2.27
CA ARG A 267 6.36 -14.43 -1.45
C ARG A 267 5.57 -15.67 -1.05
N VAL A 268 5.29 -16.58 -1.98
CA VAL A 268 4.59 -17.85 -1.72
C VAL A 268 5.35 -18.70 -0.69
N GLN A 269 6.68 -18.83 -0.83
CA GLN A 269 7.51 -19.55 0.13
C GLN A 269 7.43 -18.94 1.54
N ARG A 270 7.47 -17.61 1.65
CA ARG A 270 7.31 -16.92 2.96
C ARG A 270 5.94 -17.16 3.58
N ILE A 271 4.87 -17.07 2.80
CA ILE A 271 3.50 -17.32 3.27
C ILE A 271 3.37 -18.78 3.77
N ALA A 272 3.89 -19.74 3.01
CA ALA A 272 3.88 -21.15 3.38
C ALA A 272 4.68 -21.42 4.67
N ALA A 273 5.86 -20.82 4.81
CA ALA A 273 6.68 -20.94 6.01
C ALA A 273 5.97 -20.38 7.26
N ALA A 274 5.36 -19.19 7.14
CA ALA A 274 4.59 -18.58 8.23
C ALA A 274 3.37 -19.42 8.63
N ALA A 275 2.68 -20.02 7.66
CA ALA A 275 1.56 -20.93 7.92
C ALA A 275 2.01 -22.20 8.66
N GLY A 276 3.17 -22.76 8.28
CA GLY A 276 3.78 -23.89 8.95
C GLY A 276 4.12 -23.61 10.42
N GLN A 277 4.74 -22.46 10.70
CA GLN A 277 5.06 -22.03 12.06
C GLN A 277 3.81 -21.88 12.93
N ARG A 278 2.73 -21.29 12.39
CA ARG A 278 1.45 -21.19 13.11
C ARG A 278 0.89 -22.57 13.45
N LYS A 279 0.93 -23.52 12.50
CA LYS A 279 0.42 -24.89 12.73
C LYS A 279 1.20 -25.58 13.84
N GLN A 280 2.54 -25.42 13.85
CA GLN A 280 3.40 -25.94 14.91
C GLN A 280 3.11 -25.29 16.27
N ALA A 281 2.98 -23.96 16.33
CA ALA A 281 2.66 -23.25 17.57
C ALA A 281 1.30 -23.67 18.14
N ARG A 282 0.29 -23.88 17.27
CA ARG A 282 -1.03 -24.39 17.70
C ARG A 282 -0.94 -25.81 18.25
N ALA A 283 -0.20 -26.69 17.59
CA ALA A 283 0.02 -28.06 18.05
C ALA A 283 0.76 -28.09 19.40
N GLN A 284 1.78 -27.24 19.58
CA GLN A 284 2.48 -27.10 20.86
C GLN A 284 1.56 -26.57 21.97
N ALA A 285 0.72 -25.57 21.67
CA ALA A 285 -0.25 -25.05 22.63
C ALA A 285 -1.30 -26.10 23.03
N GLU A 286 -1.70 -26.98 22.12
CA GLU A 286 -2.64 -28.08 22.38
C GLU A 286 -2.00 -29.19 23.25
N VAL A 287 -0.70 -29.45 23.07
CA VAL A 287 0.09 -30.35 23.93
C VAL A 287 0.34 -29.77 25.33
N LEU A 288 0.50 -28.44 25.43
CA LEU A 288 0.69 -27.74 26.71
C LEU A 288 -0.62 -27.35 27.41
N ALA A 289 -1.78 -27.50 26.77
CA ALA A 289 -3.06 -27.30 27.44
C ALA A 289 -3.22 -28.42 28.48
N PRO A 290 -3.32 -28.10 29.79
CA PRO A 290 -3.43 -29.12 30.81
C PRO A 290 -4.67 -29.97 30.51
N THR A 291 -4.48 -31.28 30.47
CA THR A 291 -5.52 -32.29 30.41
C THR A 291 -6.55 -31.92 31.47
N ARG A 292 -7.66 -31.30 31.05
CA ARG A 292 -8.77 -30.99 31.95
C ARG A 292 -9.32 -32.37 32.30
N GLU A 293 -8.88 -32.89 33.43
CA GLU A 293 -9.23 -34.22 33.92
C GLU A 293 -10.73 -34.40 33.76
N THR A 294 -11.09 -35.38 32.94
CA THR A 294 -12.36 -36.09 32.99
C THR A 294 -12.41 -36.80 34.34
N GLY A 295 -12.61 -36.03 35.41
CA GLY A 295 -12.88 -36.53 36.75
C GLY A 295 -14.23 -37.22 36.71
N GLY A 296 -14.20 -38.53 36.47
CA GLY A 296 -15.36 -39.40 36.60
C GLY A 296 -15.98 -39.19 37.97
N LEU A 297 -17.23 -38.72 37.98
CA LEU A 297 -18.06 -38.69 39.17
C LEU A 297 -18.44 -40.14 39.50
N VAL A 298 -17.56 -40.85 40.21
CA VAL A 298 -17.87 -42.16 40.80
C VAL A 298 -18.77 -41.88 42.00
N LEU A 299 -20.08 -42.00 41.79
CA LEU A 299 -21.08 -42.03 42.85
C LEU A 299 -20.85 -43.31 43.68
N ALA A 300 -20.13 -43.19 44.79
CA ALA A 300 -20.10 -44.22 45.81
C ALA A 300 -21.48 -44.25 46.51
N HIS A 301 -22.27 -45.29 46.22
CA HIS A 301 -23.47 -45.60 46.99
C HIS A 301 -23.08 -46.04 48.41
N PRO A 302 -23.58 -45.41 49.48
CA PRO A 302 -23.47 -45.98 50.81
C PRO A 302 -24.53 -47.09 50.96
N THR A 303 -24.06 -48.32 51.08
CA THR A 303 -24.85 -49.47 51.53
C THR A 303 -25.26 -49.26 52.99
N ALA A 304 -26.55 -48.98 53.21
CA ALA A 304 -27.15 -49.07 54.53
C ALA A 304 -27.41 -50.55 54.88
N HIS A 305 -26.69 -51.05 55.88
CA HIS A 305 -27.01 -52.32 56.54
C HIS A 305 -27.55 -52.02 57.95
N ARG A 306 -28.79 -52.48 58.16
CA ARG A 306 -29.56 -52.68 59.42
C ARG A 306 -29.97 -51.45 60.22
#